data_AF-A0A922ECS1-F1
#
_entry.id   AF-A0A922ECS1-F1
#
_cell.length_a   1.000
_cell.length_b   1.000
_cell.length_c   1.000
_cell.angle_alpha   90.00
_cell.angle_beta   90.00
_cell.angle_gamma   90.00
#
_symmetry.space_group_name_H-M   'P 1'
#
loop_
_entity.id
_entity.type
_entity.pdbx_description
1 polymer ?
#
loop_
_entity_poly.entity_id
_entity_poly.type
_entity_poly.pdbx_seq_one_letter_code
_entity_poly.pdbx_strand_id
1 'polypeptide(L)'
;MVRWVRGRWRGPGGIHRAGGIRVQQRPLLSDIQDREHEVHSDDSTQPPNVGGDETVEAIGNEAERVVSTEHNGDLPTRKRGRGPAKDTLFERVRKFGKIPLNIKEGQRGPSCENYNIFSGRVTSIVRLHANMRYASWKQVSKEEKEELIDRVRADFILDWTQSSHRECVINALHRKYNAFHYLLRKQYLGYSSHEAALSGGTTWVEKPVWEYLCGLWSGEPFKKMSQRNSTNRKKQRINHTSGRKPFVRVMEETNEQAPNLVAFYKEVHWSKKKGGFITNTAEQNYNLMLERLNETELDGNMDETANAVFKEVLGYRPGYATGLGHSVIPEPSPSLLNNRDYQRVVEENEKNKNEANLYKNQLEALRSDLLEFKNQFKDYEKVMNTRMSRYESRRESQHETPIDA
;
A
#
# COMPACT_ATOMS: atom_id res chain seq x y z
N MET A 1 -17.38 -53.22 -46.31
CA MET A 1 -18.78 -53.53 -46.00
C MET A 1 -19.62 -52.32 -46.38
N VAL A 2 -20.53 -52.51 -47.31
CA VAL A 2 -21.27 -51.49 -48.07
C VAL A 2 -22.63 -51.24 -47.41
N ARG A 3 -23.04 -49.97 -47.24
CA ARG A 3 -24.40 -49.40 -47.46
C ARG A 3 -24.51 -48.03 -46.77
N TRP A 4 -24.65 -46.92 -47.52
CA TRP A 4 -25.92 -46.28 -47.97
C TRP A 4 -26.80 -45.90 -46.76
N VAL A 5 -27.21 -44.64 -46.55
CA VAL A 5 -28.25 -43.87 -47.29
C VAL A 5 -28.15 -42.39 -46.84
N ARG A 6 -27.78 -41.42 -47.72
CA ARG A 6 -28.63 -40.49 -48.50
C ARG A 6 -29.87 -39.89 -47.80
N GLY A 7 -29.85 -38.57 -47.57
CA GLY A 7 -31.04 -37.75 -47.35
C GLY A 7 -30.76 -36.28 -47.65
N ARG A 8 -31.02 -35.87 -48.89
CA ARG A 8 -30.79 -34.54 -49.49
C ARG A 8 -32.12 -33.78 -49.50
N TRP A 9 -32.16 -32.51 -49.10
CA TRP A 9 -33.11 -31.54 -49.66
C TRP A 9 -32.47 -30.15 -49.80
N ARG A 10 -32.73 -29.54 -50.97
CA ARG A 10 -32.18 -28.28 -51.49
C ARG A 10 -33.14 -27.12 -51.22
N GLY A 11 -32.60 -26.01 -50.69
CA GLY A 11 -32.92 -24.56 -50.92
C GLY A 11 -34.38 -24.05 -50.94
N PRO A 12 -34.63 -22.75 -51.20
CA PRO A 12 -33.69 -21.62 -51.34
C PRO A 12 -34.11 -20.31 -50.62
N GLY A 13 -33.19 -19.33 -50.56
CA GLY A 13 -33.54 -17.91 -50.65
C GLY A 13 -33.52 -17.08 -49.35
N GLY A 14 -32.88 -15.91 -49.41
CA GLY A 14 -33.14 -14.83 -48.46
C GLY A 14 -31.90 -14.17 -47.87
N ILE A 15 -31.33 -13.23 -48.61
CA ILE A 15 -30.29 -12.28 -48.20
C ILE A 15 -30.82 -11.41 -47.06
N HIS A 16 -30.06 -11.25 -45.95
CA HIS A 16 -29.85 -9.94 -45.31
C HIS A 16 -28.57 -9.99 -44.46
N ARG A 17 -27.63 -9.08 -44.78
CA ARG A 17 -26.48 -8.72 -43.94
C ARG A 17 -26.98 -8.07 -42.65
N ALA A 18 -26.47 -8.52 -41.51
CA ALA A 18 -26.30 -7.70 -40.33
C ALA A 18 -24.97 -8.08 -39.67
N GLY A 19 -24.09 -7.09 -39.52
CA GLY A 19 -22.73 -7.24 -39.03
C GLY A 19 -22.72 -7.78 -37.61
N GLY A 20 -22.16 -8.97 -37.44
CA GLY A 20 -21.74 -9.47 -36.13
C GLY A 20 -20.56 -8.65 -35.65
N ILE A 21 -20.77 -7.91 -34.56
CA ILE A 21 -19.73 -7.27 -33.76
C ILE A 21 -18.75 -8.36 -33.32
N ARG A 22 -17.61 -8.44 -34.02
CA ARG A 22 -16.46 -9.19 -33.57
C ARG A 22 -15.93 -8.42 -32.36
N VAL A 23 -16.32 -8.86 -31.16
CA VAL A 23 -15.64 -8.46 -29.92
C VAL A 23 -14.21 -8.94 -30.07
N GLN A 24 -13.34 -8.07 -30.57
CA GLN A 24 -11.91 -8.26 -30.43
C GLN A 24 -11.66 -8.27 -28.93
N GLN A 25 -11.17 -9.41 -28.44
CA GLN A 25 -10.66 -9.52 -27.09
C GLN A 25 -9.67 -8.35 -26.88
N ARG A 26 -9.97 -7.50 -25.89
CA ARG A 26 -9.03 -6.50 -25.40
C ARG A 26 -7.71 -7.20 -25.08
N PRO A 27 -6.55 -6.65 -25.48
CA PRO A 27 -5.29 -7.15 -24.94
C PRO A 27 -5.34 -6.92 -23.43
N LEU A 28 -5.31 -8.01 -22.67
CA LEU A 28 -4.99 -7.94 -21.25
C LEU A 28 -3.59 -7.34 -21.12
N LEU A 29 -3.46 -6.44 -20.16
CA LEU A 29 -2.26 -5.70 -19.81
C LEU A 29 -1.21 -6.62 -19.14
N SER A 30 -1.01 -7.83 -19.65
CA SER A 30 -0.13 -8.86 -19.10
C SER A 30 1.20 -9.01 -19.86
N ASP A 31 1.36 -8.40 -21.04
CA ASP A 31 2.51 -8.66 -21.92
C ASP A 31 3.42 -7.45 -22.19
N ILE A 32 3.36 -6.40 -21.35
CA ILE A 32 4.57 -5.61 -21.14
C ILE A 32 5.34 -6.38 -20.08
N GLN A 33 6.31 -7.19 -20.53
CA GLN A 33 7.29 -7.80 -19.65
C GLN A 33 7.94 -6.69 -18.83
N ASP A 34 7.48 -6.54 -17.59
CA ASP A 34 8.23 -5.98 -16.49
C ASP A 34 9.46 -6.86 -16.31
N ARG A 35 10.48 -6.67 -17.17
CA ARG A 35 11.87 -6.92 -16.79
C ARG A 35 12.24 -5.83 -15.79
N GLU A 36 11.65 -5.90 -14.61
CA GLU A 36 12.18 -5.27 -13.41
C GLU A 36 13.51 -5.97 -13.11
N HIS A 37 14.60 -5.43 -13.64
CA HIS A 37 15.91 -5.71 -13.08
C HIS A 37 15.87 -5.37 -11.58
N GLU A 38 16.38 -6.25 -10.73
CA GLU A 38 16.68 -5.91 -9.33
C GLU A 38 17.71 -4.76 -9.32
N VAL A 39 17.24 -3.52 -9.38
CA VAL A 39 18.11 -2.34 -9.36
C VAL A 39 18.44 -2.02 -7.91
N HIS A 40 19.71 -2.22 -7.57
CA HIS A 40 20.27 -1.92 -6.25
C HIS A 40 20.25 -0.41 -5.96
N SER A 41 19.84 -0.04 -4.74
CA SER A 41 19.76 1.34 -4.25
C SER A 41 20.69 1.54 -3.05
N ASP A 42 21.42 2.66 -3.06
CA ASP A 42 22.28 3.15 -1.97
C ASP A 42 21.55 4.14 -1.04
N ASP A 43 20.23 4.29 -1.16
CA ASP A 43 19.38 5.17 -0.35
C ASP A 43 18.54 4.35 0.65
N SER A 44 18.80 4.46 1.96
CA SER A 44 17.84 3.95 2.96
C SER A 44 16.77 4.97 3.21
N THR A 45 15.54 4.51 3.07
CA THR A 45 14.44 4.94 3.95
C THR A 45 14.00 3.85 4.93
N GLN A 46 14.92 2.93 5.27
CA GLN A 46 14.79 2.09 6.45
C GLN A 46 15.60 2.68 7.60
N PRO A 47 15.00 3.01 8.75
CA PRO A 47 15.77 3.35 9.94
C PRO A 47 16.70 2.19 10.32
N PRO A 48 17.87 2.46 10.92
CA PRO A 48 18.71 1.42 11.48
C PRO A 48 17.87 0.56 12.42
N ASN A 49 18.05 -0.76 12.34
CA ASN A 49 17.41 -1.72 13.21
C ASN A 49 17.81 -1.38 14.65
N VAL A 50 16.95 -0.67 15.38
CA VAL A 50 17.09 -0.53 16.84
C VAL A 50 16.78 -1.91 17.43
N GLY A 51 17.81 -2.74 17.46
CA GLY A 51 17.73 -4.14 17.82
C GLY A 51 19.07 -4.86 17.65
N GLY A 52 20.07 -4.41 18.41
CA GLY A 52 21.27 -5.18 18.79
C GLY A 52 22.22 -5.51 17.64
N ASP A 53 23.18 -4.63 17.40
CA ASP A 53 24.42 -4.98 16.75
C ASP A 53 25.32 -5.59 17.84
N GLU A 54 25.38 -6.91 17.91
CA GLU A 54 26.50 -7.61 18.55
C GLU A 54 27.09 -8.52 17.47
N THR A 55 28.21 -8.06 16.95
CA THR A 55 29.17 -8.81 16.17
C THR A 55 29.66 -9.99 17.01
N VAL A 56 29.31 -11.22 16.63
CA VAL A 56 30.01 -12.42 17.10
C VAL A 56 31.11 -12.74 16.10
N GLU A 57 32.30 -12.20 16.36
CA GLU A 57 33.54 -12.76 15.83
C GLU A 57 33.86 -14.06 16.56
N ALA A 58 34.36 -15.03 15.80
CA ALA A 58 34.74 -16.34 16.25
C ALA A 58 36.03 -16.31 17.08
N ILE A 59 36.04 -16.96 18.26
CA ILE A 59 37.25 -17.51 18.87
C ILE A 59 36.89 -18.87 19.50
N GLY A 60 37.65 -19.90 19.12
CA GLY A 60 37.52 -21.26 19.64
C GLY A 60 38.26 -21.49 20.97
N ASN A 61 37.90 -22.61 21.60
CA ASN A 61 38.60 -23.45 22.58
C ASN A 61 39.57 -22.80 23.59
N GLU A 62 39.29 -22.94 24.89
CA GLU A 62 39.97 -23.90 25.79
C GLU A 62 39.45 -23.81 27.24
N ALA A 63 39.81 -24.83 28.02
CA ALA A 63 39.18 -25.30 29.24
C ALA A 63 39.61 -24.61 30.55
N GLU A 64 38.79 -24.84 31.58
CA GLU A 64 39.06 -24.89 33.04
C GLU A 64 39.94 -23.82 33.72
N ARG A 65 39.34 -23.05 34.64
CA ARG A 65 39.70 -23.11 36.08
C ARG A 65 38.73 -22.34 36.99
N VAL A 66 38.32 -23.01 38.05
CA VAL A 66 37.58 -22.49 39.21
C VAL A 66 38.51 -21.65 40.09
N VAL A 67 38.16 -20.40 40.39
CA VAL A 67 38.45 -19.73 41.67
C VAL A 67 37.35 -18.72 41.98
N SER A 68 36.74 -18.87 43.15
CA SER A 68 35.74 -17.99 43.76
C SER A 68 36.39 -16.70 44.27
N THR A 69 35.85 -15.54 43.90
CA THR A 69 35.97 -14.32 44.70
C THR A 69 34.71 -13.48 44.56
N GLU A 70 34.05 -13.24 45.69
CA GLU A 70 32.87 -12.39 45.84
C GLU A 70 33.23 -10.93 45.51
N HIS A 71 32.47 -10.29 44.62
CA HIS A 71 32.42 -8.83 44.48
C HIS A 71 30.98 -8.39 44.23
N ASN A 72 30.44 -7.64 45.19
CA ASN A 72 29.22 -6.87 45.05
C ASN A 72 29.42 -5.80 43.95
N GLY A 73 28.64 -5.89 42.88
CA GLY A 73 28.59 -4.87 41.83
C GLY A 73 27.27 -4.96 41.09
N ASP A 74 26.52 -3.86 41.13
CA ASP A 74 25.23 -3.67 40.46
C ASP A 74 25.23 -4.25 39.04
N LEU A 75 24.37 -5.24 38.80
CA LEU A 75 24.15 -5.78 37.46
C LEU A 75 23.56 -4.67 36.57
N PRO A 76 24.12 -4.42 35.37
CA PRO A 76 23.55 -3.45 34.46
C PRO A 76 22.13 -3.90 34.08
N THR A 77 21.14 -3.10 34.46
CA THR A 77 19.74 -3.37 34.13
C THR A 77 19.59 -3.40 32.61
N ARG A 78 19.39 -4.59 32.05
CA ARG A 78 19.00 -4.77 30.64
C ARG A 78 17.77 -3.90 30.40
N LYS A 79 17.89 -2.88 29.54
CA LYS A 79 16.75 -2.06 29.10
C LYS A 79 15.67 -3.00 28.57
N ARG A 80 14.50 -3.01 29.20
CA ARG A 80 13.36 -3.83 28.77
C ARG A 80 13.07 -3.53 27.29
N GLY A 81 13.23 -4.54 26.44
CA GLY A 81 12.85 -4.44 25.03
C GLY A 81 11.35 -4.17 24.88
N ARG A 82 10.95 -3.48 23.81
CA ARG A 82 9.53 -3.31 23.48
C ARG A 82 8.93 -4.66 23.08
N GLY A 83 7.88 -5.10 23.77
CA GLY A 83 7.16 -6.34 23.45
C GLY A 83 6.36 -6.28 22.15
N PRO A 84 5.67 -7.37 21.78
CA PRO A 84 4.81 -7.43 20.59
C PRO A 84 3.76 -6.30 20.56
N ALA A 85 3.33 -5.90 19.36
CA ALA A 85 2.22 -4.97 19.21
C ALA A 85 0.96 -5.61 19.81
N LYS A 86 0.39 -4.99 20.85
CA LYS A 86 -0.77 -5.52 21.59
C LYS A 86 -2.11 -4.86 21.18
N ASP A 87 -2.11 -4.01 20.15
CA ASP A 87 -3.29 -3.25 19.67
C ASP A 87 -4.10 -2.47 20.73
N THR A 88 -3.62 -2.34 21.96
CA THR A 88 -4.41 -1.78 23.08
C THR A 88 -4.90 -0.35 22.84
N LEU A 89 -4.06 0.48 22.23
CA LEU A 89 -4.45 1.84 21.86
C LEU A 89 -5.45 1.83 20.69
N PHE A 90 -5.25 0.93 19.72
CA PHE A 90 -6.18 0.76 18.60
C PHE A 90 -7.57 0.36 19.11
N GLU A 91 -7.66 -0.67 19.97
CA GLU A 91 -8.93 -1.15 20.54
C GLU A 91 -9.66 -0.04 21.30
N ARG A 92 -8.94 0.79 22.05
CA ARG A 92 -9.54 1.93 22.77
C ARG A 92 -10.17 2.94 21.82
N VAL A 93 -9.47 3.34 20.76
CA VAL A 93 -9.94 4.37 19.82
C VAL A 93 -11.04 3.80 18.92
N ARG A 94 -10.90 2.53 18.50
CA ARG A 94 -11.85 1.85 17.61
C ARG A 94 -13.26 1.69 18.20
N LYS A 95 -13.40 1.72 19.54
CA LYS A 95 -14.70 1.73 20.23
C LYS A 95 -15.59 2.90 19.83
N PHE A 96 -14.99 4.03 19.44
CA PHE A 96 -15.71 5.25 19.05
C PHE A 96 -16.04 5.31 17.55
N GLY A 97 -15.74 4.25 16.80
CA GLY A 97 -15.97 4.17 15.36
C GLY A 97 -14.69 3.90 14.57
N LYS A 98 -14.77 4.07 13.24
CA LYS A 98 -13.60 3.96 12.38
C LYS A 98 -12.63 5.11 12.63
N ILE A 99 -11.33 4.81 12.56
CA ILE A 99 -10.30 5.79 12.90
C ILE A 99 -9.99 6.65 11.66
N PRO A 100 -10.06 7.99 11.75
CA PRO A 100 -9.74 8.86 10.62
C PRO A 100 -8.24 8.82 10.30
N LEU A 101 -7.92 8.77 9.00
CA LEU A 101 -6.57 8.93 8.48
C LEU A 101 -6.54 10.09 7.49
N ASN A 102 -5.59 11.00 7.66
CA ASN A 102 -5.25 11.99 6.65
C ASN A 102 -4.14 11.42 5.76
N ILE A 103 -4.43 11.28 4.46
CA ILE A 103 -3.50 10.83 3.42
C ILE A 103 -3.67 11.79 2.26
N LYS A 104 -2.68 12.65 2.00
CA LYS A 104 -2.79 13.65 0.91
C LYS A 104 -2.59 12.99 -0.46
N GLU A 105 -3.02 13.68 -1.51
CA GLU A 105 -2.72 13.28 -2.89
C GLU A 105 -1.20 13.15 -3.09
N GLY A 106 -0.77 12.16 -3.85
CA GLY A 106 0.66 11.87 -4.05
C GLY A 106 1.36 11.18 -2.87
N GLN A 107 0.69 10.91 -1.75
CA GLN A 107 1.28 10.23 -0.59
C GLN A 107 0.92 8.73 -0.52
N ARG A 108 1.83 7.93 0.03
CA ARG A 108 1.70 6.48 0.33
C ARG A 108 1.70 6.18 1.83
N GLY A 109 1.49 7.20 2.66
CA GLY A 109 1.50 7.07 4.11
C GLY A 109 0.58 8.09 4.76
N PRO A 110 0.01 7.79 5.95
CA PRO A 110 -0.73 8.79 6.71
C PRO A 110 0.20 9.89 7.22
N SER A 111 -0.18 11.15 7.00
CA SER A 111 0.51 12.35 7.49
C SER A 111 0.06 12.79 8.90
N CYS A 112 -0.93 12.10 9.48
CA CYS A 112 -1.54 12.44 10.77
C CYS A 112 -0.94 11.69 12.00
N GLU A 113 -1.38 12.09 13.20
CA GLU A 113 -0.97 11.50 14.48
C GLU A 113 -1.35 10.03 14.60
N ASN A 114 -2.47 9.64 13.97
CA ASN A 114 -3.00 8.28 13.94
C ASN A 114 -2.11 7.29 13.16
N TYR A 115 -1.03 7.75 12.51
CA TYR A 115 -0.04 6.91 11.83
C TYR A 115 0.42 5.71 12.67
N ASN A 116 0.74 5.93 13.95
CA ASN A 116 1.28 4.86 14.80
C ASN A 116 0.22 3.79 15.10
N ILE A 117 -1.04 4.21 15.25
CA ILE A 117 -2.19 3.31 15.43
C ILE A 117 -2.40 2.49 14.16
N PHE A 118 -2.39 3.15 13.00
CA PHE A 118 -2.47 2.49 11.69
C PHE A 118 -1.33 1.49 11.49
N SER A 119 -0.07 1.93 11.65
CA SER A 119 1.11 1.08 11.45
C SER A 119 1.14 -0.11 12.41
N GLY A 120 0.70 0.08 13.66
CA GLY A 120 0.53 -0.99 14.65
C GLY A 120 -0.54 -1.98 14.21
N ARG A 121 -1.74 -1.49 13.89
CA ARG A 121 -2.87 -2.32 13.50
C ARG A 121 -2.61 -3.14 12.24
N VAL A 122 -2.02 -2.55 11.20
CA VAL A 122 -1.60 -3.28 9.99
C VAL A 122 -0.59 -4.38 10.33
N THR A 123 0.32 -4.14 11.29
CA THR A 123 1.25 -5.17 11.76
C THR A 123 0.51 -6.33 12.41
N SER A 124 -0.50 -6.05 13.23
CA SER A 124 -1.30 -7.06 13.91
C SER A 124 -2.18 -7.85 12.92
N ILE A 125 -2.81 -7.17 11.96
CA ILE A 125 -3.57 -7.82 10.88
C ILE A 125 -2.69 -8.81 10.12
N VAL A 126 -1.49 -8.39 9.71
CA VAL A 126 -0.54 -9.27 9.01
C VAL A 126 -0.15 -10.47 9.87
N ARG A 127 0.15 -10.25 11.15
CA ARG A 127 0.57 -11.35 12.04
C ARG A 127 -0.52 -12.37 12.32
N LEU A 128 -1.77 -11.92 12.40
CA LEU A 128 -2.91 -12.77 12.78
C LEU A 128 -3.60 -13.42 11.60
N HIS A 129 -3.59 -12.78 10.42
CA HIS A 129 -4.45 -13.18 9.30
C HIS A 129 -3.69 -13.46 8.01
N ALA A 130 -2.47 -12.94 7.82
CA ALA A 130 -1.79 -13.15 6.56
C ALA A 130 -1.17 -14.55 6.48
N ASN A 131 -1.40 -15.22 5.36
CA ASN A 131 -0.82 -16.51 5.06
C ASN A 131 0.70 -16.38 4.81
N MET A 132 1.50 -16.84 5.77
CA MET A 132 2.98 -16.72 5.69
C MET A 132 3.65 -17.77 4.81
N ARG A 133 2.89 -18.67 4.15
CA ARG A 133 3.47 -19.70 3.26
C ARG A 133 4.13 -19.10 2.02
N TYR A 134 3.76 -17.90 1.59
CA TYR A 134 4.37 -17.29 0.41
C TYR A 134 5.71 -16.65 0.74
N ALA A 135 6.73 -16.87 -0.09
CA ALA A 135 8.07 -16.33 0.15
C ALA A 135 8.13 -14.80 0.06
N SER A 136 7.18 -14.18 -0.63
CA SER A 136 7.05 -12.73 -0.73
C SER A 136 5.60 -12.31 -0.94
N TRP A 137 5.28 -11.06 -0.59
CA TRP A 137 3.97 -10.45 -0.86
C TRP A 137 3.57 -10.50 -2.34
N LYS A 138 4.55 -10.47 -3.27
CA LYS A 138 4.28 -10.55 -4.71
C LYS A 138 3.57 -11.86 -5.07
N GLN A 139 3.89 -12.95 -4.39
CA GLN A 139 3.34 -14.29 -4.63
C GLN A 139 1.98 -14.55 -3.96
N VAL A 140 1.59 -13.70 -2.99
CA VAL A 140 0.28 -13.81 -2.32
C VAL A 140 -0.82 -13.56 -3.35
N SER A 141 -1.86 -14.38 -3.30
CA SER A 141 -3.00 -14.30 -4.23
C SER A 141 -3.74 -12.96 -4.13
N LYS A 142 -4.51 -12.61 -5.15
CA LYS A 142 -5.29 -11.36 -5.12
C LYS A 142 -6.37 -11.43 -4.05
N GLU A 143 -6.98 -12.60 -3.88
CA GLU A 143 -8.06 -12.87 -2.94
C GLU A 143 -7.58 -12.70 -1.49
N GLU A 144 -6.42 -13.26 -1.15
CA GLU A 144 -5.81 -13.09 0.18
C GLU A 144 -5.35 -11.65 0.43
N LYS A 145 -4.89 -10.94 -0.60
CA LYS A 145 -4.56 -9.51 -0.48
C LYS A 145 -5.81 -8.68 -0.17
N GLU A 146 -6.90 -8.93 -0.90
CA GLU A 146 -8.17 -8.22 -0.71
C GLU A 146 -8.74 -8.45 0.69
N GLU A 147 -8.63 -9.67 1.20
CA GLU A 147 -9.07 -10.06 2.55
C GLU A 147 -8.35 -9.27 3.67
N LEU A 148 -7.04 -9.01 3.49
CA LEU A 148 -6.26 -8.19 4.41
C LEU A 148 -6.56 -6.69 4.23
N ILE A 149 -6.78 -6.25 2.99
CA ILE A 149 -7.19 -4.88 2.66
C ILE A 149 -8.53 -4.55 3.31
N ASP A 150 -9.51 -5.44 3.22
CA ASP A 150 -10.85 -5.25 3.77
C ASP A 150 -10.84 -5.13 5.30
N ARG A 151 -9.96 -5.86 5.98
CA ARG A 151 -9.74 -5.67 7.43
C ARG A 151 -9.23 -4.27 7.76
N VAL A 152 -8.28 -3.76 6.99
CA VAL A 152 -7.80 -2.38 7.16
C VAL A 152 -8.93 -1.37 6.88
N ARG A 153 -9.74 -1.60 5.84
CA ARG A 153 -10.90 -0.74 5.50
C ARG A 153 -12.04 -0.80 6.52
N ALA A 154 -12.17 -1.90 7.26
CA ALA A 154 -13.12 -2.02 8.36
C ALA A 154 -12.71 -1.18 9.58
N ASP A 155 -11.41 -0.90 9.73
CA ASP A 155 -10.83 -0.25 10.89
C ASP A 155 -10.60 1.25 10.72
N PHE A 156 -10.31 1.70 9.50
CA PHE A 156 -9.96 3.09 9.20
C PHE A 156 -10.94 3.74 8.21
N ILE A 157 -11.10 5.06 8.32
CA ILE A 157 -11.81 5.86 7.31
C ILE A 157 -10.87 6.06 6.13
N LEU A 158 -11.21 5.46 5.00
CA LEU A 158 -10.40 5.46 3.78
C LEU A 158 -11.29 5.73 2.57
N ASP A 159 -10.86 6.63 1.71
CA ASP A 159 -11.50 6.86 0.42
C ASP A 159 -10.88 5.97 -0.65
N TRP A 160 -11.55 4.87 -0.99
CA TRP A 160 -11.05 3.91 -1.98
C TRP A 160 -11.11 4.43 -3.42
N THR A 161 -11.75 5.59 -3.66
CA THR A 161 -11.72 6.25 -4.97
C THR A 161 -10.35 6.89 -5.24
N GLN A 162 -9.63 7.27 -4.18
CA GLN A 162 -8.31 7.89 -4.27
C GLN A 162 -7.20 6.84 -4.37
N SER A 163 -6.28 7.04 -5.32
CA SER A 163 -5.09 6.19 -5.48
C SER A 163 -4.19 6.23 -4.24
N SER A 164 -3.97 7.40 -3.63
CA SER A 164 -3.14 7.55 -2.44
C SER A 164 -3.57 6.66 -1.28
N HIS A 165 -4.89 6.57 -1.02
CA HIS A 165 -5.42 5.71 0.05
C HIS A 165 -5.19 4.23 -0.26
N ARG A 166 -5.40 3.79 -1.50
CA ARG A 166 -5.15 2.41 -1.95
C ARG A 166 -3.67 2.05 -1.83
N GLU A 167 -2.80 2.88 -2.40
CA GLU A 167 -1.35 2.73 -2.35
C GLU A 167 -0.83 2.70 -0.92
N CYS A 168 -1.38 3.55 -0.04
CA CYS A 168 -1.01 3.58 1.37
C CYS A 168 -1.27 2.23 2.05
N VAL A 169 -2.46 1.66 1.89
CA VAL A 169 -2.83 0.37 2.48
C VAL A 169 -2.00 -0.77 1.90
N ILE A 170 -1.89 -0.84 0.58
CA ILE A 170 -1.16 -1.90 -0.12
C ILE A 170 0.32 -1.88 0.26
N ASN A 171 0.95 -0.70 0.25
CA ASN A 171 2.35 -0.53 0.64
C ASN A 171 2.58 -0.85 2.12
N ALA A 172 1.65 -0.45 3.00
CA ALA A 172 1.74 -0.80 4.41
C ALA A 172 1.68 -2.32 4.63
N LEU A 173 0.71 -3.01 4.03
CA LEU A 173 0.59 -4.47 4.10
C LEU A 173 1.84 -5.17 3.55
N HIS A 174 2.29 -4.78 2.36
CA HIS A 174 3.50 -5.30 1.73
C HIS A 174 4.72 -5.20 2.66
N ARG A 175 4.96 -4.01 3.23
CA ARG A 175 6.10 -3.78 4.13
C ARG A 175 5.98 -4.58 5.42
N LYS A 176 4.78 -4.65 6.02
CA LYS A 176 4.57 -5.42 7.26
C LYS A 176 4.69 -6.92 7.04
N TYR A 177 4.23 -7.43 5.90
CA TYR A 177 4.40 -8.83 5.49
C TYR A 177 5.88 -9.21 5.44
N ASN A 178 6.68 -8.46 4.68
CA ASN A 178 8.12 -8.73 4.56
C ASN A 178 8.86 -8.52 5.87
N ALA A 179 8.46 -7.54 6.68
CA ALA A 179 9.03 -7.33 8.01
C ALA A 179 8.74 -8.51 8.95
N PHE A 180 7.56 -9.13 8.85
CA PHE A 180 7.23 -10.30 9.65
C PHE A 180 8.01 -11.54 9.19
N HIS A 181 8.17 -11.75 7.88
CA HIS A 181 9.11 -12.74 7.33
C HIS A 181 10.54 -12.57 7.86
N TYR A 182 11.03 -11.34 7.91
CA TYR A 182 12.34 -11.05 8.50
C TYR A 182 12.42 -11.45 9.98
N LEU A 183 11.38 -11.19 10.78
CA LEU A 183 11.33 -11.60 12.19
C LEU A 183 11.32 -13.13 12.33
N LEU A 184 10.54 -13.84 11.52
CA LEU A 184 10.52 -15.29 11.49
C LEU A 184 11.90 -15.86 11.12
N ARG A 185 12.55 -15.26 10.11
CA ARG A 185 13.92 -15.62 9.75
C ARG A 185 14.92 -15.33 10.88
N LYS A 186 14.75 -14.23 11.62
CA LYS A 186 15.60 -13.93 12.78
C LYS A 186 15.48 -15.02 13.85
N GLN A 187 14.27 -15.53 14.07
CA GLN A 187 14.06 -16.69 14.95
C GLN A 187 14.76 -17.94 14.42
N TYR A 188 14.68 -18.19 13.10
CA TYR A 188 15.35 -19.33 12.46
C TYR A 188 16.86 -19.29 12.63
N LEU A 189 17.47 -18.12 12.41
CA LEU A 189 18.90 -17.90 12.60
C LEU A 189 19.34 -17.97 14.07
N GLY A 190 18.41 -17.92 15.02
CA GLY A 190 18.68 -18.11 16.45
C GLY A 190 18.87 -19.58 16.85
N TYR A 191 18.49 -20.52 15.98
CA TYR A 191 18.74 -21.95 16.20
C TYR A 191 20.16 -22.34 15.75
N SER A 192 20.76 -23.31 16.44
CA SER A 192 22.13 -23.77 16.16
C SER A 192 22.24 -24.55 14.84
N SER A 193 21.18 -25.24 14.42
CA SER A 193 21.14 -26.03 13.19
C SER A 193 19.77 -25.98 12.53
N HIS A 194 19.72 -26.38 11.26
CA HIS A 194 18.47 -26.49 10.51
C HIS A 194 17.50 -27.50 11.15
N GLU A 195 18.00 -28.65 11.59
CA GLU A 195 17.21 -29.69 12.27
C GLU A 195 16.66 -29.21 13.62
N ALA A 196 17.45 -28.44 14.36
CA ALA A 196 17.01 -27.80 15.60
C ALA A 196 15.89 -26.78 15.34
N ALA A 197 15.98 -26.02 14.25
CA ALA A 197 14.92 -25.07 13.88
C ALA A 197 13.62 -25.76 13.49
N LEU A 198 13.67 -26.86 12.72
CA LEU A 198 12.50 -27.66 12.35
C LEU A 198 11.80 -28.26 13.59
N SER A 199 12.59 -28.76 14.54
CA SER A 199 12.07 -29.36 15.78
C SER A 199 11.52 -28.33 16.76
N GLY A 200 12.21 -27.19 16.91
CA GLY A 200 11.87 -26.15 17.89
C GLY A 200 10.64 -25.32 17.52
N GLY A 201 10.41 -25.06 16.23
CA GLY A 201 9.22 -24.33 15.78
C GLY A 201 9.22 -22.84 16.14
N THR A 202 8.03 -22.24 16.11
CA THR A 202 7.76 -20.89 16.61
C THR A 202 6.32 -20.76 17.07
N THR A 203 6.04 -19.83 17.97
CA THR A 203 4.67 -19.51 18.43
C THR A 203 3.93 -18.55 17.50
N TRP A 204 4.63 -17.99 16.50
CA TRP A 204 4.07 -16.96 15.62
C TRP A 204 3.35 -17.48 14.39
N VAL A 205 3.66 -18.70 13.95
CA VAL A 205 3.01 -19.36 12.81
C VAL A 205 2.85 -20.85 13.12
N GLU A 206 1.91 -21.51 12.44
CA GLU A 206 1.69 -22.95 12.56
C GLU A 206 2.94 -23.74 12.15
N LYS A 207 3.15 -24.90 12.78
CA LYS A 207 4.32 -25.76 12.54
C LYS A 207 4.54 -26.12 11.06
N PRO A 208 3.53 -26.50 10.27
CA PRO A 208 3.73 -26.80 8.84
C PRO A 208 4.19 -25.57 8.03
N VAL A 209 3.71 -24.37 8.39
CA VAL A 209 4.14 -23.13 7.74
C VAL A 209 5.59 -22.82 8.11
N TRP A 210 5.95 -23.00 9.39
CA TRP A 210 7.31 -22.83 9.86
C TRP A 210 8.30 -23.77 9.15
N GLU A 211 7.98 -25.06 9.08
CA GLU A 211 8.83 -26.07 8.42
C GLU A 211 9.08 -25.72 6.95
N TYR A 212 8.02 -25.31 6.23
CA TYR A 212 8.15 -24.84 4.84
C TYR A 212 9.09 -23.62 4.74
N LEU A 213 8.96 -22.64 5.63
CA LEU A 213 9.83 -21.46 5.65
C LEU A 213 11.28 -21.81 5.97
N CYS A 214 11.52 -22.72 6.91
CA CYS A 214 12.87 -23.23 7.19
C CYS A 214 13.50 -23.85 5.93
N GLY A 215 12.75 -24.66 5.18
CA GLY A 215 13.20 -25.23 3.92
C GLY A 215 13.54 -24.16 2.87
N LEU A 216 12.72 -23.12 2.76
CA LEU A 216 13.01 -21.99 1.87
C LEU A 216 14.31 -21.28 2.24
N TRP A 217 14.56 -21.03 3.53
CA TRP A 217 15.76 -20.31 3.97
C TRP A 217 17.03 -21.16 3.95
N SER A 218 16.93 -22.49 4.07
CA SER A 218 18.08 -23.38 3.91
C SER A 218 18.51 -23.53 2.45
N GLY A 219 17.60 -23.27 1.51
CA GLY A 219 17.83 -23.30 0.06
C GLY A 219 18.87 -22.30 -0.45
N GLU A 220 19.68 -22.77 -1.41
CA GLU A 220 20.73 -21.98 -2.05
C GLU A 220 20.23 -20.70 -2.77
N PRO A 221 19.08 -20.71 -3.48
CA PRO A 221 18.57 -19.49 -4.12
C PRO A 221 18.34 -18.35 -3.12
N PHE A 222 17.77 -18.67 -1.95
CA PHE A 222 17.51 -17.70 -0.90
C PHE A 222 18.80 -17.18 -0.28
N LYS A 223 19.78 -18.06 -0.02
CA LYS A 223 21.10 -17.66 0.50
C LYS A 223 21.82 -16.69 -0.42
N LYS A 224 21.87 -16.97 -1.73
CA LYS A 224 22.45 -16.07 -2.74
C LYS A 224 21.78 -14.71 -2.77
N MET A 225 20.44 -14.69 -2.82
CA MET A 225 19.66 -13.45 -2.78
C MET A 225 19.94 -12.66 -1.48
N SER A 226 19.96 -13.34 -0.34
CA SER A 226 20.24 -12.70 0.94
C SER A 226 21.65 -12.13 1.03
N GLN A 227 22.66 -12.83 0.49
CA GLN A 227 24.04 -12.36 0.48
C GLN A 227 24.18 -11.11 -0.39
N ARG A 228 23.59 -11.12 -1.59
CA ARG A 228 23.53 -9.95 -2.48
C ARG A 228 22.90 -8.75 -1.76
N ASN A 229 21.73 -8.94 -1.15
CA ASN A 229 21.04 -7.88 -0.41
C ASN A 229 21.86 -7.36 0.77
N SER A 230 22.57 -8.24 1.49
CA SER A 230 23.47 -7.82 2.57
C SER A 230 24.64 -6.99 2.04
N THR A 231 25.26 -7.38 0.93
CA THR A 231 26.36 -6.62 0.31
C THR A 231 25.87 -5.25 -0.18
N ASN A 232 24.70 -5.18 -0.79
CA ASN A 232 24.12 -3.90 -1.21
C ASN A 232 23.81 -3.00 -0.02
N ARG A 233 23.27 -3.57 1.07
CA ARG A 233 23.01 -2.81 2.30
C ARG A 233 24.29 -2.19 2.87
N LYS A 234 25.44 -2.88 2.77
CA LYS A 234 26.74 -2.36 3.21
C LYS A 234 27.26 -1.20 2.34
N LYS A 235 26.82 -1.10 1.08
CA LYS A 235 27.21 -0.03 0.15
C LYS A 235 26.40 1.25 0.31
N GLN A 236 25.35 1.21 1.12
CA GLN A 236 24.43 2.33 1.30
C GLN A 236 25.13 3.56 1.92
N ARG A 237 25.04 4.71 1.23
CA ARG A 237 25.85 5.91 1.53
C ARG A 237 25.08 7.01 2.28
N ILE A 238 23.76 6.99 2.15
CA ILE A 238 22.87 8.03 2.68
C ILE A 238 21.98 7.41 3.76
N ASN A 239 21.92 8.07 4.92
CA ASN A 239 21.09 7.69 6.07
C ASN A 239 20.34 8.92 6.59
N HIS A 240 19.18 8.74 7.23
CA HIS A 240 18.35 9.83 7.76
C HIS A 240 18.16 9.75 9.29
N THR A 241 17.78 10.87 9.92
CA THR A 241 17.51 11.00 11.37
C THR A 241 16.06 10.76 11.77
N SER A 242 15.12 10.71 10.82
CA SER A 242 13.67 10.66 11.10
C SER A 242 13.19 9.40 11.85
N GLY A 243 14.04 8.41 12.03
CA GLY A 243 13.72 7.18 12.75
C GLY A 243 12.55 6.43 12.10
N ARG A 244 11.57 6.00 12.91
CA ARG A 244 10.40 5.25 12.43
C ARG A 244 9.26 6.13 11.89
N LYS A 245 9.40 7.46 11.95
CA LYS A 245 8.39 8.36 11.40
C LYS A 245 8.50 8.38 9.87
N PRO A 246 7.38 8.27 9.14
CA PRO A 246 7.39 8.37 7.69
C PRO A 246 7.69 9.81 7.27
N PHE A 247 8.37 10.01 6.16
CA PHE A 247 8.76 11.34 5.69
C PHE A 247 7.56 12.26 5.45
N VAL A 248 6.42 11.76 4.97
CA VAL A 248 5.19 12.56 4.81
C VAL A 248 4.67 13.17 6.12
N ARG A 249 4.92 12.49 7.24
CA ARG A 249 4.57 13.04 8.57
C ARG A 249 5.62 14.04 9.03
N VAL A 250 6.91 13.80 8.75
CA VAL A 250 7.96 14.75 9.08
C VAL A 250 7.76 16.04 8.29
N MET A 251 7.47 15.94 6.98
CA MET A 251 7.14 17.08 6.13
C MET A 251 5.95 17.87 6.70
N GLU A 252 4.91 17.21 7.19
CA GLU A 252 3.78 17.90 7.84
C GLU A 252 4.21 18.61 9.13
N GLU A 253 4.99 17.94 9.99
CA GLU A 253 5.46 18.47 11.28
C GLU A 253 6.47 19.62 11.11
N THR A 254 7.20 19.67 9.99
CA THR A 254 8.27 20.65 9.74
C THR A 254 7.96 21.60 8.59
N ASN A 255 6.72 21.64 8.09
CA ASN A 255 6.37 22.41 6.89
C ASN A 255 6.67 23.90 7.04
N GLU A 256 6.53 24.46 8.25
CA GLU A 256 6.85 25.86 8.54
C GLU A 256 8.36 26.14 8.53
N GLN A 257 9.17 25.20 9.01
CA GLN A 257 10.63 25.37 9.12
C GLN A 257 11.37 24.91 7.85
N ALA A 258 10.77 24.02 7.08
CA ALA A 258 11.32 23.40 5.88
C ALA A 258 10.23 23.33 4.79
N PRO A 259 9.89 24.47 4.16
CA PRO A 259 8.76 24.57 3.23
C PRO A 259 9.00 23.85 1.89
N ASN A 260 10.25 23.62 1.51
CA ASN A 260 10.62 22.94 0.28
C ASN A 260 11.50 21.70 0.50
N LEU A 261 11.67 20.89 -0.54
CA LEU A 261 12.37 19.61 -0.46
C LEU A 261 13.87 19.73 -0.15
N VAL A 262 14.52 20.83 -0.52
CA VAL A 262 15.93 21.08 -0.18
C VAL A 262 16.08 21.37 1.32
N ALA A 263 15.22 22.22 1.88
CA ALA A 263 15.17 22.47 3.32
C ALA A 263 14.81 21.18 4.09
N PHE A 264 13.84 20.42 3.59
CA PHE A 264 13.45 19.12 4.17
C PHE A 264 14.60 18.11 4.17
N TYR A 265 15.37 18.04 3.07
CA TYR A 265 16.54 17.18 2.98
C TYR A 265 17.54 17.47 4.10
N LYS A 266 17.83 18.76 4.35
CA LYS A 266 18.68 19.16 5.48
C LYS A 266 18.11 18.67 6.80
N GLU A 267 16.82 18.90 7.07
CA GLU A 267 16.19 18.51 8.34
C GLU A 267 16.31 17.00 8.62
N VAL A 268 16.09 16.16 7.61
CA VAL A 268 16.15 14.69 7.79
C VAL A 268 17.57 14.11 7.73
N HIS A 269 18.56 14.88 7.28
CA HIS A 269 19.97 14.44 7.23
C HIS A 269 20.88 15.16 8.23
N TRP A 270 20.35 16.12 8.99
CA TRP A 270 21.08 16.86 10.02
C TRP A 270 20.99 16.18 11.39
N SER A 271 22.13 15.99 12.05
CA SER A 271 22.21 15.46 13.40
C SER A 271 22.37 16.58 14.42
N LYS A 272 21.33 16.84 15.20
CA LYS A 272 21.38 17.78 16.34
C LYS A 272 22.46 17.43 17.36
N LYS A 273 22.81 16.15 17.50
CA LYS A 273 23.86 15.68 18.42
C LYS A 273 25.27 15.95 17.91
N LYS A 274 25.48 15.84 16.60
CA LYS A 274 26.79 16.07 15.97
C LYS A 274 26.99 17.54 15.56
N GLY A 275 25.90 18.32 15.51
CA GLY A 275 25.93 19.68 14.98
C GLY A 275 26.24 19.74 13.48
N GLY A 276 25.89 18.68 12.73
CA GLY A 276 26.26 18.55 11.32
C GLY A 276 25.54 17.40 10.61
N PHE A 277 25.81 17.23 9.31
CA PHE A 277 25.27 16.14 8.50
C PHE A 277 25.69 14.76 9.04
N ILE A 278 24.81 13.76 8.90
CA ILE A 278 25.09 12.39 9.38
C ILE A 278 26.19 11.72 8.55
N THR A 279 26.22 11.97 7.23
CA THR A 279 27.17 11.38 6.29
C THR A 279 27.73 12.45 5.35
N ASN A 280 28.98 12.28 4.91
CA ASN A 280 29.63 13.18 3.96
C ASN A 280 28.86 13.24 2.63
N THR A 281 28.35 12.11 2.13
CA THR A 281 27.52 12.10 0.91
C THR A 281 26.23 12.90 1.06
N ALA A 282 25.62 12.93 2.26
CA ALA A 282 24.44 13.78 2.47
C ALA A 282 24.80 15.27 2.41
N GLU A 283 25.93 15.68 3.00
CA GLU A 283 26.44 17.04 2.94
C GLU A 283 26.79 17.47 1.51
N GLN A 284 27.51 16.62 0.76
CA GLN A 284 27.85 16.86 -0.64
C GLN A 284 26.61 17.08 -1.51
N ASN A 285 25.59 16.22 -1.37
CA ASN A 285 24.34 16.38 -2.10
C ASN A 285 23.64 17.70 -1.72
N TYR A 286 23.60 18.05 -0.45
CA TYR A 286 22.97 19.30 -0.01
C TYR A 286 23.71 20.54 -0.55
N ASN A 287 25.04 20.52 -0.52
CA ASN A 287 25.84 21.62 -1.07
C ASN A 287 25.62 21.76 -2.59
N LEU A 288 25.54 20.63 -3.31
CA LEU A 288 25.22 20.63 -4.74
C LEU A 288 23.81 21.17 -5.01
N MET A 289 22.82 20.89 -4.14
CA MET A 289 21.48 21.51 -4.25
C MET A 289 21.56 23.03 -4.08
N LEU A 290 22.36 23.54 -3.15
CA LEU A 290 22.52 24.98 -2.95
C LEU A 290 23.23 25.65 -4.13
N GLU A 291 24.25 25.02 -4.70
CA GLU A 291 24.94 25.48 -5.90
C GLU A 291 23.95 25.63 -7.07
N ARG A 292 23.15 24.59 -7.34
CA ARG A 292 22.14 24.60 -8.41
C ARG A 292 21.03 25.64 -8.18
N LEU A 293 20.63 25.86 -6.93
CA LEU A 293 19.67 26.91 -6.61
C LEU A 293 20.22 28.32 -6.89
N ASN A 294 21.52 28.54 -6.63
CA ASN A 294 22.16 29.84 -6.90
C ASN A 294 22.38 30.09 -8.40
N GLU A 295 22.56 29.03 -9.19
CA GLU A 295 22.70 29.10 -10.66
C GLU A 295 21.37 29.35 -11.37
N THR A 296 20.24 29.01 -10.73
CA THR A 296 18.92 29.14 -11.35
C THR A 296 18.39 30.57 -11.16
N GLU A 297 18.13 31.27 -12.26
CA GLU A 297 17.47 32.59 -12.23
C GLU A 297 16.10 32.45 -11.55
N LEU A 298 15.89 33.19 -10.46
CA LEU A 298 14.72 33.09 -9.56
C LEU A 298 13.45 33.76 -10.15
N ASP A 299 13.11 33.47 -11.40
CA ASP A 299 11.95 34.07 -12.09
C ASP A 299 10.64 33.28 -11.86
N GLY A 300 10.65 32.30 -10.93
CA GLY A 300 9.53 31.42 -10.61
C GLY A 300 9.32 31.17 -9.11
N ASN A 301 8.32 30.35 -8.78
CA ASN A 301 8.03 29.92 -7.41
C ASN A 301 9.25 29.22 -6.80
N MET A 302 9.89 29.84 -5.80
CA MET A 302 11.12 29.34 -5.15
C MET A 302 10.99 27.89 -4.68
N ASP A 303 9.80 27.48 -4.21
CA ASP A 303 9.56 26.12 -3.73
C ASP A 303 9.54 25.10 -4.88
N GLU A 304 8.98 25.47 -6.04
CA GLU A 304 8.99 24.61 -7.23
C GLU A 304 10.40 24.43 -7.77
N THR A 305 11.19 25.52 -7.83
CA THR A 305 12.60 25.47 -8.22
C THR A 305 13.41 24.60 -7.27
N ALA A 306 13.25 24.77 -5.96
CA ALA A 306 13.91 23.92 -4.96
C ALA A 306 13.53 22.44 -5.11
N ASN A 307 12.26 22.14 -5.37
CA ASN A 307 11.79 20.77 -5.57
C ASN A 307 12.34 20.14 -6.86
N ALA A 308 12.49 20.92 -7.94
CA ALA A 308 13.12 20.48 -9.18
C ALA A 308 14.61 20.18 -8.97
N VAL A 309 15.35 21.09 -8.32
CA VAL A 309 16.77 20.91 -7.99
C VAL A 309 16.99 19.68 -7.11
N PHE A 310 16.15 19.47 -6.10
CA PHE A 310 16.20 18.28 -5.25
C PHE A 310 16.12 16.98 -6.08
N LYS A 311 15.18 16.92 -7.03
CA LYS A 311 15.00 15.75 -7.90
C LYS A 311 16.15 15.57 -8.89
N GLU A 312 16.68 16.67 -9.42
CA GLU A 312 17.84 16.64 -10.31
C GLU A 312 19.07 16.08 -9.60
N VAL A 313 19.41 16.62 -8.42
CA VAL A 313 20.61 16.25 -7.67
C VAL A 313 20.55 14.80 -7.18
N LEU A 314 19.39 14.35 -6.68
CA LEU A 314 19.25 12.97 -6.19
C LEU A 314 18.98 11.96 -7.32
N GLY A 315 18.49 12.44 -8.45
CA GLY A 315 18.18 11.64 -9.63
C GLY A 315 16.90 10.79 -9.52
N TYR A 316 16.52 10.21 -10.66
CA TYR A 316 15.29 9.43 -10.80
C TYR A 316 15.55 7.92 -10.70
N ARG A 317 14.64 7.22 -10.02
CA ARG A 317 14.60 5.76 -9.98
C ARG A 317 13.19 5.25 -10.29
N PRO A 318 13.01 4.32 -11.24
CA PRO A 318 11.70 3.75 -11.52
C PRO A 318 11.08 3.15 -10.26
N GLY A 319 9.82 3.52 -9.98
CA GLY A 319 9.07 2.99 -8.83
C GLY A 319 9.51 3.48 -7.45
N TYR A 320 10.45 4.42 -7.35
CA TYR A 320 10.95 4.93 -6.06
C TYR A 320 11.19 6.45 -6.09
N ALA A 321 10.65 7.16 -5.10
CA ALA A 321 10.87 8.58 -4.92
C ALA A 321 12.18 8.80 -4.17
N THR A 322 13.28 9.03 -4.91
CA THR A 322 14.62 9.21 -4.34
C THR A 322 14.63 10.32 -3.29
N GLY A 323 15.21 10.06 -2.11
CA GLY A 323 15.24 11.03 -1.00
C GLY A 323 13.92 11.24 -0.27
N LEU A 324 12.81 10.68 -0.76
CA LEU A 324 11.48 10.77 -0.14
C LEU A 324 10.96 9.43 0.41
N GLY A 325 11.70 8.36 0.12
CA GLY A 325 11.39 7.02 0.58
C GLY A 325 10.09 6.47 0.05
N HIS A 326 9.61 5.42 0.73
CA HIS A 326 8.38 4.73 0.34
C HIS A 326 7.09 5.44 0.76
N SER A 327 7.16 6.69 1.24
CA SER A 327 5.99 7.40 1.76
C SER A 327 5.34 8.31 0.72
N VAL A 328 5.98 8.49 -0.45
CA VAL A 328 5.50 9.34 -1.55
C VAL A 328 5.32 8.46 -2.79
N ILE A 329 4.31 8.77 -3.61
CA ILE A 329 4.10 8.14 -4.90
C ILE A 329 5.21 8.64 -5.84
N PRO A 330 6.03 7.74 -6.41
CA PRO A 330 7.10 8.13 -7.32
C PRO A 330 6.52 8.74 -8.58
N GLU A 331 7.08 9.86 -8.99
CA GLU A 331 6.78 10.44 -10.29
C GLU A 331 7.43 9.61 -11.41
N PRO A 332 6.81 9.55 -12.59
CA PRO A 332 7.42 8.96 -13.77
C PRO A 332 8.75 9.66 -14.08
N SER A 333 9.77 8.89 -14.49
CA SER A 333 11.02 9.50 -14.93
C SER A 333 10.81 10.31 -16.22
N PRO A 334 11.63 11.33 -16.49
CA PRO A 334 11.57 12.06 -17.77
C PRO A 334 11.67 11.15 -19.00
N SER A 335 12.48 10.09 -18.91
CA SER A 335 12.60 9.07 -19.96
C SER A 335 11.31 8.27 -20.19
N LEU A 336 10.55 7.98 -19.13
CA LEU A 336 9.28 7.28 -19.22
C LEU A 336 8.18 8.21 -19.77
N LEU A 337 8.19 9.49 -19.36
CA LEU A 337 7.28 10.51 -19.91
C LEU A 337 7.48 10.70 -21.42
N ASN A 338 8.71 10.58 -21.91
CA ASN A 338 9.03 10.67 -23.34
C ASN A 338 8.77 9.37 -24.11
N ASN A 339 8.40 8.27 -23.43
CA ASN A 339 8.09 7.02 -24.09
C ASN A 339 6.71 7.09 -24.78
N ARG A 340 6.67 6.80 -26.08
CA ARG A 340 5.45 6.88 -26.89
C ARG A 340 4.33 5.94 -26.43
N ASP A 341 4.69 4.76 -25.93
CA ASP A 341 3.71 3.78 -25.44
C ASP A 341 3.11 4.26 -24.12
N TYR A 342 3.92 4.83 -23.23
CA TYR A 342 3.46 5.45 -22.00
C TYR A 342 2.50 6.61 -22.28
N GLN A 343 2.87 7.54 -23.18
CA GLN A 343 2.01 8.66 -23.57
C GLN A 343 0.66 8.18 -24.11
N ARG A 344 0.67 7.19 -25.00
CA ARG A 344 -0.55 6.58 -25.54
C ARG A 344 -1.44 5.98 -24.45
N VAL A 345 -0.87 5.25 -23.49
CA VAL A 345 -1.62 4.67 -22.37
C VAL A 345 -2.19 5.76 -21.46
N VAL A 346 -1.45 6.84 -21.21
CA VAL A 346 -1.94 7.98 -20.43
C VAL A 346 -3.13 8.65 -21.14
N GLU A 347 -3.02 8.94 -22.43
CA GLU A 347 -4.11 9.51 -23.22
C GLU A 347 -5.35 8.60 -23.26
N GLU A 348 -5.15 7.28 -23.42
CA GLU A 348 -6.24 6.31 -23.40
C GLU A 348 -6.92 6.24 -22.03
N ASN A 349 -6.14 6.28 -20.94
CA ASN A 349 -6.68 6.32 -19.58
C ASN A 349 -7.47 7.61 -19.31
N GLU A 350 -7.00 8.75 -19.81
CA GLU A 350 -7.74 10.03 -19.72
C GLU A 350 -9.07 9.96 -20.48
N LYS A 351 -9.07 9.41 -21.70
CA LYS A 351 -10.30 9.20 -22.48
C LYS A 351 -11.27 8.27 -21.75
N ASN A 352 -10.79 7.12 -21.26
CA ASN A 352 -11.59 6.17 -20.50
C ASN A 352 -12.17 6.79 -19.22
N LYS A 353 -11.40 7.65 -18.53
CA LYS A 353 -11.85 8.37 -17.34
C LYS A 353 -12.97 9.38 -17.70
N ASN A 354 -12.81 10.10 -18.79
CA ASN A 354 -13.81 11.05 -19.28
C ASN A 354 -15.11 10.34 -19.70
N GLU A 355 -15.01 9.22 -20.42
CA GLU A 355 -16.16 8.39 -20.79
C GLU A 355 -16.87 7.82 -19.56
N ALA A 356 -16.12 7.30 -18.58
CA ALA A 356 -16.68 6.79 -17.34
C ALA A 356 -17.44 7.88 -16.56
N ASN A 357 -16.89 9.10 -16.51
CA ASN A 357 -17.57 10.25 -15.90
C ASN A 357 -18.84 10.64 -16.65
N LEU A 358 -18.82 10.58 -17.99
CA LEU A 358 -20.01 10.84 -18.81
C LEU A 358 -21.13 9.84 -18.48
N TYR A 359 -20.84 8.54 -18.47
CA TYR A 359 -21.82 7.52 -18.12
C TYR A 359 -22.31 7.66 -16.67
N LYS A 360 -21.42 8.03 -15.74
CA LYS A 360 -21.81 8.31 -14.35
C LYS A 360 -22.83 9.44 -14.27
N ASN A 361 -22.58 10.55 -14.96
CA ASN A 361 -23.51 11.70 -14.99
C ASN A 361 -24.86 11.32 -15.62
N GLN A 362 -24.85 10.53 -16.71
CA GLN A 362 -26.07 10.02 -17.33
C GLN A 362 -26.88 9.11 -16.38
N LEU A 363 -26.21 8.25 -15.63
CA LEU A 363 -26.85 7.39 -14.63
C LEU A 363 -27.44 8.19 -13.47
N GLU A 364 -26.77 9.26 -13.03
CA GLU A 364 -27.28 10.16 -11.99
C GLU A 364 -28.53 10.92 -12.48
N ALA A 365 -28.54 11.38 -13.73
CA ALA A 365 -29.72 12.00 -14.35
C ALA A 365 -30.92 11.03 -14.42
N LEU A 366 -30.70 9.82 -14.98
CA LEU A 366 -31.73 8.77 -15.03
C LEU A 366 -32.28 8.42 -13.64
N ARG A 367 -31.41 8.38 -12.62
CA ARG A 367 -31.82 8.13 -11.24
C ARG A 367 -32.69 9.25 -10.68
N SER A 368 -32.41 10.50 -11.04
CA SER A 368 -33.23 11.66 -10.69
C SER A 368 -34.61 11.56 -11.35
N ASP A 369 -34.66 11.29 -12.66
CA ASP A 369 -35.91 11.17 -13.42
C ASP A 369 -36.80 10.04 -12.85
N LEU A 370 -36.21 8.89 -12.51
CA LEU A 370 -36.94 7.79 -11.87
C LEU A 370 -37.49 8.17 -10.49
N LEU A 371 -36.78 8.99 -9.73
CA LEU A 371 -37.26 9.48 -8.44
C LEU A 371 -38.45 10.42 -8.62
N GLU A 372 -38.40 11.29 -9.63
CA GLU A 372 -39.49 12.18 -9.99
C GLU A 372 -40.73 11.40 -10.44
N PHE A 373 -40.56 10.44 -11.35
CA PHE A 373 -41.64 9.54 -11.79
C PHE A 373 -42.28 8.80 -10.62
N LYS A 374 -41.47 8.28 -9.69
CA LYS A 374 -41.96 7.60 -8.48
C LYS A 374 -42.82 8.53 -7.59
N ASN A 375 -42.45 9.80 -7.48
CA ASN A 375 -43.22 10.78 -6.72
C ASN A 375 -44.54 11.11 -7.43
N GLN A 376 -44.51 11.31 -8.75
CA GLN A 376 -45.72 11.51 -9.55
C GLN A 376 -46.70 10.33 -9.42
N PHE A 377 -46.19 9.09 -9.44
CA PHE A 377 -47.02 7.89 -9.22
C PHE A 377 -47.69 7.87 -7.85
N LYS A 378 -46.97 8.23 -6.79
CA LYS A 378 -47.55 8.32 -5.44
C LYS A 378 -48.64 9.38 -5.34
N ASP A 379 -48.44 10.52 -5.99
CA ASP A 379 -49.44 11.59 -5.97
C ASP A 379 -50.68 11.19 -6.78
N TYR A 380 -50.50 10.51 -7.93
CA TYR A 380 -51.61 9.93 -8.67
C TYR A 380 -52.38 8.90 -7.84
N GLU A 381 -51.69 7.99 -7.16
CA GLU A 381 -52.30 6.98 -6.29
C GLU A 381 -53.12 7.61 -5.15
N LYS A 382 -52.60 8.67 -4.49
CA LYS A 382 -53.36 9.43 -3.48
C LYS A 382 -54.65 10.03 -4.05
N VAL A 383 -54.56 10.65 -5.23
CA VAL A 383 -55.73 11.26 -5.89
C VAL A 383 -56.76 10.19 -6.22
N MET A 384 -56.33 9.04 -6.76
CA MET A 384 -57.23 7.93 -7.08
C MET A 384 -57.88 7.34 -5.82
N ASN A 385 -57.12 7.10 -4.76
CA ASN A 385 -57.64 6.60 -3.48
C ASN A 385 -58.66 7.57 -2.86
N THR A 386 -58.38 8.87 -2.89
CA THR A 386 -59.30 9.91 -2.41
C THR A 386 -60.59 9.90 -3.23
N ARG A 387 -60.48 9.76 -4.56
CA ARG A 387 -61.64 9.72 -5.45
C ARG A 387 -62.48 8.46 -5.23
N MET A 388 -61.85 7.30 -5.06
CA MET A 388 -62.51 6.03 -4.75
C MET A 388 -63.25 6.09 -3.41
N SER A 389 -62.60 6.61 -2.36
CA SER A 389 -63.23 6.79 -1.04
C SER A 389 -64.48 7.69 -1.12
N ARG A 390 -64.43 8.77 -1.91
CA ARG A 390 -65.59 9.64 -2.15
C ARG A 390 -66.73 8.93 -2.88
N TYR A 391 -66.42 8.02 -3.82
CA TYR A 391 -67.45 7.22 -4.49
C TYR A 391 -68.09 6.19 -3.55
N GLU A 392 -67.30 5.56 -2.68
CA GLU A 392 -67.80 4.61 -1.67
C GLU A 392 -68.71 5.30 -0.65
N SER A 393 -68.29 6.43 -0.07
CA SER A 393 -69.14 7.19 0.86
C SER A 393 -70.44 7.70 0.21
N ARG A 394 -70.42 8.01 -1.09
CA ARG A 394 -71.62 8.42 -1.84
C ARG A 394 -72.56 7.25 -2.13
N ARG A 395 -72.03 6.04 -2.23
CA ARG A 395 -72.82 4.81 -2.38
C ARG A 395 -73.46 4.40 -1.05
N GLU A 396 -72.71 4.49 0.05
CA GLU A 396 -73.21 4.20 1.40
C GLU A 396 -74.32 5.17 1.79
N SER A 397 -74.19 6.47 1.50
CA SER A 397 -75.24 7.45 1.79
C SER A 397 -76.53 7.25 0.97
N GLN A 398 -76.46 6.61 -0.19
CA GLN A 398 -77.62 6.22 -0.99
C GLN A 398 -78.28 4.93 -0.48
N HIS A 399 -77.57 4.11 0.29
CA HIS A 399 -78.10 2.89 0.89
C HIS A 399 -78.74 3.14 2.26
N GLU A 400 -78.32 4.19 2.97
CA GLU A 400 -78.81 4.56 4.31
C GLU A 400 -80.07 5.44 4.32
N THR A 401 -80.55 5.94 3.17
CA THR A 401 -81.85 6.62 3.11
C THR A 401 -83.00 5.59 3.19
N PRO A 402 -83.81 5.56 4.27
CA PRO A 402 -85.01 4.74 4.30
C PRO A 402 -86.00 5.29 3.27
N ILE A 403 -86.55 4.41 2.43
CA ILE A 403 -87.74 4.71 1.64
C ILE A 403 -88.90 4.76 2.65
N ASP A 404 -89.14 5.93 3.25
CA ASP A 404 -90.40 6.19 3.93
C ASP A 404 -91.46 6.51 2.87
N ALA A 405 -92.39 5.57 2.72
CA ALA A 405 -93.66 5.69 2.02
C ALA A 405 -94.80 5.44 3.01
#